data_AF-A0A1W1ZYB1-F1
#
_entry.id   AF-A0A1W1ZYB1-F1
#
_cell.length_a   1.000
_cell.length_b   1.000
_cell.length_c   1.000
_cell.angle_alpha   90.00
_cell.angle_beta   90.00
_cell.angle_gamma   90.00
#
_symmetry.space_group_name_H-M   'P 1'
#
loop_
_entity.id
_entity.type
_entity.pdbx_description
1 polymer ?
#
loop_
_entity_poly.entity_id
_entity_poly.type
_entity_poly.pdbx_seq_one_letter_code
_entity_poly.pdbx_strand_id
1 'polypeptide(L)'
;MKLGFEKVMAFGSAHQMALVSAFEVFENAGRTWLYAASSATGTTTVFELREGQGAVRRGDTVINGLGQTFATSDMTIISHGNQTSMLSVANNGARVDLQALSPTAQMSSAGVLRLPENVSEISRITAFDIGARQFFATAAHDDNGIQLWEVAKSGTVLHRSTHTDTPKSTAKDVVDLLPVTAGGDTFLISASVSDNGLSSYSVAGNGVSRFVDTLGVKDGLWVTGIDSIASVSVGGQTFVITASTTSNSLTSVRLNDMGVFFIADHMIDTPLTRFADADALASFEVGQRGFVLAGGSDDGISLLEVLPGGELFHHHALENHNGWTIENVTAIGTAQVGNDQQIFVAGAGSEGITQLTLDRSEIGGRYIGTDGRDMITGSARDDLLIGNGGMDWLDGGAGDDVLIAGTGEDRLTGGAGADTFVLTRDGVRNTITDFEHGRDIINLDDWGMIYDISDLFLRERPYGVDIHWQNQHLRVQSMDGQPIDPDTWVDSDFIF
;
A
#
# COMPACT_ATOMS: atom_id res chain seq x y z
N MET A 1 -6.67 11.96 -9.04
CA MET A 1 -5.63 11.81 -7.98
C MET A 1 -4.28 11.35 -8.53
N LYS A 2 -3.19 12.09 -8.26
CA LYS A 2 -1.84 11.77 -8.76
C LYS A 2 -0.75 12.03 -7.71
N LEU A 3 0.31 11.25 -7.77
CA LEU A 3 1.52 11.44 -6.96
C LEU A 3 2.38 12.57 -7.54
N GLY A 4 2.75 13.55 -6.71
CA GLY A 4 3.65 14.63 -7.07
C GLY A 4 5.12 14.29 -6.75
N PHE A 5 6.04 14.63 -7.64
CA PHE A 5 7.48 14.52 -7.37
C PHE A 5 7.97 15.71 -6.55
N GLU A 6 8.65 15.44 -5.43
CA GLU A 6 9.28 16.47 -4.60
C GLU A 6 10.78 16.58 -4.89
N LYS A 7 11.53 15.49 -4.69
CA LYS A 7 12.98 15.45 -4.93
C LYS A 7 13.55 14.05 -4.84
N VAL A 8 14.81 13.92 -5.28
CA VAL A 8 15.66 12.78 -4.91
C VAL A 8 16.64 13.19 -3.81
N MET A 9 16.66 12.42 -2.74
CA MET A 9 17.61 12.56 -1.64
C MET A 9 18.87 11.77 -1.98
N ALA A 10 19.83 12.43 -2.61
CA ALA A 10 21.14 11.87 -2.92
C ALA A 10 22.12 12.02 -1.74
N PHE A 11 22.96 11.01 -1.53
CA PHE A 11 23.93 10.98 -0.43
C PHE A 11 25.32 11.29 -1.00
N GLY A 12 25.92 12.42 -0.60
CA GLY A 12 27.14 12.99 -1.20
C GLY A 12 28.44 12.18 -1.10
N SER A 13 28.39 10.91 -0.71
CA SER A 13 29.51 9.95 -0.79
C SER A 13 28.97 8.58 -1.19
N ALA A 14 29.63 7.94 -2.17
CA ALA A 14 29.25 6.63 -2.68
C ALA A 14 29.13 5.60 -1.53
N HIS A 15 28.05 4.82 -1.55
CA HIS A 15 27.82 3.62 -0.74
C HIS A 15 27.29 3.78 0.69
N GLN A 16 26.57 4.85 1.05
CA GLN A 16 25.92 4.90 2.38
C GLN A 16 24.47 4.38 2.38
N MET A 17 23.77 4.38 1.24
CA MET A 17 22.32 4.13 1.17
C MET A 17 21.93 3.31 -0.08
N ALA A 18 22.78 2.38 -0.51
CA ALA A 18 22.37 1.35 -1.46
C ALA A 18 21.45 0.34 -0.76
N LEU A 19 20.46 -0.21 -1.47
CA LEU A 19 19.57 -1.27 -0.99
C LEU A 19 18.92 -0.91 0.36
N VAL A 20 18.20 0.22 0.40
CA VAL A 20 17.33 0.53 1.55
C VAL A 20 16.26 -0.55 1.64
N SER A 21 16.18 -1.22 2.78
CA SER A 21 15.29 -2.36 3.00
C SER A 21 14.16 -2.07 3.97
N ALA A 22 14.25 -0.99 4.75
CA ALA A 22 13.22 -0.64 5.71
C ALA A 22 13.11 0.87 5.94
N PHE A 23 11.90 1.31 6.19
CA PHE A 23 11.56 2.66 6.63
C PHE A 23 10.80 2.59 7.95
N GLU A 24 11.09 3.53 8.85
CA GLU A 24 10.38 3.67 10.12
C GLU A 24 10.07 5.13 10.41
N VAL A 25 8.87 5.41 10.89
CA VAL A 25 8.39 6.76 11.17
C VAL A 25 8.28 6.97 12.67
N PHE A 26 8.90 8.04 13.16
CA PHE A 26 8.84 8.43 14.55
C PHE A 26 8.23 9.80 14.69
N GLU A 27 7.14 9.87 15.44
CA GLU A 27 6.54 11.14 15.85
C GLU A 27 6.89 11.46 17.30
N ASN A 28 7.48 12.62 17.52
CA ASN A 28 7.77 13.08 18.88
C ASN A 28 7.70 14.59 18.99
N ALA A 29 7.00 15.06 20.02
CA ALA A 29 6.85 16.48 20.35
C ALA A 29 6.40 17.35 19.15
N GLY A 30 5.47 16.82 18.33
CA GLY A 30 4.94 17.52 17.16
C GLY A 30 5.90 17.61 15.97
N ARG A 31 6.94 16.75 15.94
CA ARG A 31 7.83 16.59 14.79
C ARG A 31 7.78 15.14 14.31
N THR A 32 7.84 14.98 13.00
CA THR A 32 7.87 13.69 12.33
C THR A 32 9.26 13.44 11.77
N TRP A 33 9.76 12.23 11.96
CA TRP A 33 11.09 11.82 11.53
C TRP A 33 11.00 10.51 10.77
N LEU A 34 11.76 10.40 9.68
CA LEU A 34 11.90 9.17 8.92
C LEU A 34 13.28 8.57 9.18
N TYR A 35 13.32 7.29 9.48
CA TYR A 35 14.52 6.47 9.49
C TYR A 35 14.52 5.59 8.24
N ALA A 36 15.65 5.52 7.55
CA ALA A 36 15.84 4.66 6.39
C ALA A 36 17.06 3.77 6.64
N ALA A 37 16.87 2.44 6.65
CA ALA A 37 17.92 1.48 6.93
C ALA A 37 18.40 0.79 5.65
N SER A 38 19.72 0.71 5.50
CA SER A 38 20.38 0.05 4.36
C SER A 38 20.85 -1.35 4.73
N SER A 39 20.36 -2.33 3.97
CA SER A 39 20.82 -3.72 4.05
C SER A 39 22.24 -3.89 3.49
N ALA A 40 22.68 -3.04 2.56
CA ALA A 40 24.02 -3.11 2.00
C ALA A 40 25.11 -2.66 2.98
N THR A 41 24.80 -1.71 3.87
CA THR A 41 25.82 -0.96 4.62
C THR A 41 25.64 -1.01 6.13
N GLY A 42 24.45 -1.34 6.63
CA GLY A 42 24.09 -1.21 8.04
C GLY A 42 23.89 0.21 8.52
N THR A 43 23.82 1.17 7.59
CA THR A 43 23.59 2.57 7.91
C THR A 43 22.10 2.84 8.04
N THR A 44 21.71 3.48 9.13
CA THR A 44 20.39 4.11 9.27
C THR A 44 20.55 5.61 9.11
N THR A 45 19.88 6.18 8.12
CA THR A 45 19.84 7.64 7.87
C THR A 45 18.56 8.23 8.44
N VAL A 46 18.68 9.37 9.13
CA VAL A 46 17.55 10.08 9.76
C VAL A 46 17.23 11.34 8.98
N PHE A 47 15.94 11.56 8.72
CA PHE A 47 15.39 12.77 8.12
C PHE A 47 14.36 13.41 9.05
N GLU A 48 14.39 14.74 9.13
CA GLU A 48 13.27 15.52 9.69
C GLU A 48 12.28 15.82 8.57
N LEU A 49 11.02 15.48 8.78
CA LEU A 49 9.94 15.73 7.82
C LEU A 49 9.18 17.01 8.21
N ARG A 50 8.79 17.77 7.20
CA ARG A 50 8.07 19.05 7.37
C ARG A 50 7.06 19.22 6.25
N GLU A 51 5.90 19.78 6.58
CA GLU A 51 4.87 20.12 5.61
C GLU A 51 5.38 21.18 4.62
N GLY A 52 5.07 21.02 3.34
CA GLY A 52 5.49 21.88 2.24
C GLY A 52 7.00 21.94 2.03
N GLN A 53 7.77 21.04 2.65
CA GLN A 53 9.22 20.97 2.52
C GLN A 53 9.67 19.52 2.41
N GLY A 54 10.42 19.18 1.36
CA GLY A 54 11.02 17.85 1.29
C GLY A 54 11.89 17.51 2.50
N ALA A 55 11.95 16.21 2.83
CA ALA A 55 12.66 15.64 3.96
C ALA A 55 14.11 16.12 4.10
N VAL A 56 14.50 16.57 5.29
CA VAL A 56 15.83 17.15 5.53
C VAL A 56 16.70 16.16 6.29
N ARG A 57 17.80 15.70 5.66
CA ARG A 57 18.76 14.80 6.32
C ARG A 57 19.34 15.43 7.58
N ARG A 58 19.45 14.64 8.65
CA ARG A 58 19.88 15.07 9.98
C ARG A 58 21.11 14.33 10.49
N GLY A 59 21.33 13.11 10.03
CA GLY A 59 22.54 12.36 10.31
C GLY A 59 22.39 10.89 9.97
N ASP A 60 23.48 10.16 10.14
CA ASP A 60 23.57 8.74 9.87
C ASP A 60 24.12 8.02 11.10
N THR A 61 23.68 6.79 11.30
CA THR A 61 24.19 5.90 12.34
C THR A 61 24.52 4.56 11.72
N VAL A 62 25.78 4.15 11.80
CA VAL A 62 26.19 2.81 11.37
C VAL A 62 26.00 1.84 12.54
N ILE A 63 25.16 0.84 12.33
CA ILE A 63 24.96 -0.25 13.27
C ILE A 63 26.11 -1.23 13.06
N ASN A 64 27.17 -1.13 13.89
CA ASN A 64 28.35 -1.99 13.75
C ASN A 64 28.20 -3.27 14.59
N GLY A 65 28.07 -4.41 13.93
CA GLY A 65 27.99 -5.70 14.58
C GLY A 65 29.35 -6.17 15.10
N LEU A 66 29.82 -5.73 16.27
CA LEU A 66 31.07 -6.26 16.92
C LEU A 66 32.28 -6.46 15.96
N GLY A 67 32.45 -5.62 14.94
CA GLY A 67 33.55 -5.71 13.96
C GLY A 67 33.24 -6.38 12.61
N GLN A 68 31.98 -6.74 12.34
CA GLN A 68 31.46 -7.12 11.02
C GLN A 68 30.31 -6.17 10.62
N THR A 69 30.11 -5.94 9.32
CA THR A 69 29.02 -5.12 8.77
C THR A 69 27.67 -5.78 9.13
N PHE A 70 26.80 -5.07 9.84
CA PHE A 70 25.44 -5.53 10.16
C PHE A 70 24.52 -5.09 9.01
N ALA A 71 24.05 -6.02 8.18
CA ALA A 71 23.13 -5.72 7.09
C ALA A 71 21.71 -5.63 7.67
N THR A 72 21.23 -4.42 7.99
CA THR A 72 19.89 -4.25 8.55
C THR A 72 18.86 -4.75 7.54
N SER A 73 18.13 -5.81 7.90
CA SER A 73 17.07 -6.36 7.05
C SER A 73 15.78 -5.62 7.32
N ASP A 74 15.48 -5.41 8.59
CA ASP A 74 14.24 -4.82 9.07
C ASP A 74 14.49 -4.07 10.39
N MET A 75 13.59 -3.17 10.75
CA MET A 75 13.68 -2.39 11.98
C MET A 75 12.31 -1.97 12.48
N THR A 76 12.20 -1.75 13.79
CA THR A 76 10.97 -1.23 14.37
C THR A 76 11.21 -0.39 15.63
N ILE A 77 10.30 0.54 15.92
CA ILE A 77 10.42 1.43 17.07
C ILE A 77 9.61 0.91 18.26
N ILE A 78 10.25 0.85 19.43
CA ILE A 78 9.63 0.54 20.71
C ILE A 78 9.75 1.70 21.70
N SER A 79 8.78 1.83 22.59
CA SER A 79 8.70 2.76 23.72
C SER A 79 8.51 2.01 25.05
N HIS A 80 9.51 2.05 25.92
CA HIS A 80 9.49 1.40 27.23
C HIS A 80 9.80 2.38 28.36
N GLY A 81 8.85 2.50 29.29
CA GLY A 81 8.95 3.50 30.35
C GLY A 81 8.89 4.91 29.76
N ASN A 82 9.98 5.67 29.87
CA ASN A 82 10.14 7.00 29.27
C ASN A 82 11.21 7.01 28.17
N GLN A 83 11.61 5.84 27.68
CA GLN A 83 12.63 5.68 26.66
C GLN A 83 11.98 5.18 25.38
N THR A 84 12.47 5.68 24.25
CA THR A 84 12.16 5.15 22.93
C THR A 84 13.44 4.59 22.35
N SER A 85 13.35 3.43 21.72
CA SER A 85 14.48 2.78 21.07
C SER A 85 14.08 2.21 19.72
N MET A 86 15.03 2.24 18.79
CA MET A 86 14.98 1.46 17.57
C MET A 86 15.49 0.06 17.85
N LEU A 87 14.75 -0.95 17.39
CA LEU A 87 15.21 -2.32 17.25
C LEU A 87 15.61 -2.53 15.78
N SER A 88 16.79 -3.08 15.54
CA SER A 88 17.23 -3.43 14.19
C SER A 88 17.67 -4.88 14.15
N VAL A 89 17.25 -5.59 13.11
CA VAL A 89 17.58 -6.99 12.87
C VAL A 89 18.35 -7.13 11.56
N ALA A 90 19.12 -8.19 11.42
CA ALA A 90 19.94 -8.44 10.24
C ALA A 90 19.62 -9.78 9.64
N ASN A 91 19.85 -9.93 8.33
CA ASN A 91 19.56 -11.15 7.58
C ASN A 91 20.30 -12.41 8.06
N ASN A 92 21.32 -12.27 8.94
CA ASN A 92 22.14 -13.40 9.40
C ASN A 92 22.27 -13.35 10.93
N GLY A 93 21.47 -14.16 11.62
CA GLY A 93 21.60 -14.43 13.06
C GLY A 93 20.44 -13.94 13.94
N ALA A 94 20.45 -14.37 15.21
CA ALA A 94 19.41 -14.09 16.20
C ALA A 94 19.53 -12.72 16.89
N ARG A 95 20.33 -11.80 16.33
CA ARG A 95 20.76 -10.57 16.99
C ARG A 95 19.77 -9.44 16.71
N VAL A 96 19.27 -8.82 17.78
CA VAL A 96 18.48 -7.58 17.72
C VAL A 96 19.30 -6.45 18.35
N ASP A 97 19.79 -5.53 17.53
CA ASP A 97 20.49 -4.35 18.01
C ASP A 97 19.53 -3.29 18.55
N LEU A 98 19.94 -2.60 19.61
CA LEU A 98 19.15 -1.58 20.29
C LEU A 98 19.84 -0.22 20.15
N GLN A 99 19.15 0.76 19.57
CA GLN A 99 19.58 2.16 19.60
C GLN A 99 18.60 3.01 20.38
N ALA A 100 19.09 3.76 21.36
CA ALA A 100 18.27 4.75 22.05
C ALA A 100 17.98 5.93 21.12
N LEU A 101 16.72 6.34 21.06
CA LEU A 101 16.26 7.52 20.33
C LEU A 101 16.14 8.69 21.29
N SER A 102 16.89 9.76 21.02
CA SER A 102 16.73 11.03 21.74
C SER A 102 15.42 11.73 21.35
N PRO A 103 14.95 12.72 22.12
CA PRO A 103 13.79 13.53 21.74
C PRO A 103 13.93 14.24 20.39
N THR A 104 15.17 14.45 19.93
CA THR A 104 15.50 15.03 18.61
C THR A 104 15.84 13.97 17.57
N ALA A 105 15.37 12.72 17.76
CA ALA A 105 15.51 11.60 16.84
C ALA A 105 16.95 11.19 16.49
N GLN A 106 17.94 11.62 17.28
CA GLN A 106 19.30 11.11 17.16
C GLN A 106 19.40 9.71 17.77
N MET A 107 20.02 8.79 17.04
CA MET A 107 20.30 7.43 17.47
C MET A 107 21.62 7.34 18.24
N SER A 108 21.66 6.51 19.28
CA SER A 108 22.89 6.15 19.98
C SER A 108 22.87 4.69 20.37
N SER A 109 24.02 4.00 20.34
CA SER A 109 24.07 2.58 20.70
C SER A 109 23.64 2.37 22.16
N ALA A 110 22.64 1.51 22.36
CA ALA A 110 22.13 1.10 23.66
C ALA A 110 22.41 -0.39 23.96
N GLY A 111 23.15 -1.07 23.07
CA GLY A 111 23.56 -2.46 23.22
C GLY A 111 22.79 -3.40 22.31
N VAL A 112 22.59 -4.63 22.79
CA VAL A 112 21.88 -5.71 22.09
C VAL A 112 20.74 -6.17 22.98
N LEU A 113 19.54 -6.30 22.39
CA LEU A 113 18.38 -6.83 23.09
C LEU A 113 18.60 -8.33 23.32
N ARG A 114 18.63 -8.73 24.59
CA ARG A 114 18.79 -10.14 24.95
C ARG A 114 17.44 -10.81 24.93
N LEU A 115 17.20 -11.65 23.92
CA LEU A 115 16.06 -12.53 23.89
C LEU A 115 16.34 -13.80 24.72
N PRO A 116 15.39 -14.25 25.57
CA PRO A 116 15.45 -15.56 26.25
C PRO A 116 15.73 -16.72 25.27
N GLU A 117 16.43 -17.78 25.74
CA GLU A 117 17.03 -18.86 24.93
C GLU A 117 16.17 -19.47 23.79
N ASN A 118 16.85 -19.98 22.75
CA ASN A 118 16.32 -20.67 21.55
C ASN A 118 15.59 -19.80 20.51
N VAL A 119 16.05 -18.57 20.30
CA VAL A 119 15.67 -17.78 19.13
C VAL A 119 16.61 -18.14 17.97
N SER A 120 16.03 -18.56 16.86
CA SER A 120 16.70 -18.75 15.58
C SER A 120 17.07 -17.40 14.97
N GLU A 121 17.44 -17.37 13.69
CA GLU A 121 17.70 -16.11 13.00
C GLU A 121 16.48 -15.19 13.07
N ILE A 122 16.68 -13.87 13.00
CA ILE A 122 15.56 -12.92 12.91
C ILE A 122 15.85 -12.01 11.75
N SER A 123 14.99 -12.04 10.74
CA SER A 123 15.06 -11.17 9.56
C SER A 123 13.88 -10.21 9.46
N ARG A 124 12.79 -10.47 10.20
CA ARG A 124 11.58 -9.64 10.26
C ARG A 124 11.22 -9.30 11.69
N ILE A 125 10.84 -8.06 11.92
CA ILE A 125 10.46 -7.55 13.23
C ILE A 125 9.40 -6.45 13.10
N THR A 126 8.33 -6.56 13.88
CA THR A 126 7.28 -5.52 13.90
C THR A 126 6.81 -5.27 15.32
N ALA A 127 6.68 -3.99 15.70
CA ALA A 127 6.17 -3.59 17.00
C ALA A 127 4.70 -3.17 16.92
N PHE A 128 3.97 -3.41 18.01
CA PHE A 128 2.59 -2.99 18.14
C PHE A 128 2.20 -2.84 19.62
N ASP A 129 1.18 -2.04 19.86
CA ASP A 129 0.66 -1.79 21.20
C ASP A 129 -0.70 -2.46 21.40
N ILE A 130 -0.93 -3.02 22.59
CA ILE A 130 -2.26 -3.41 23.05
C ILE A 130 -2.57 -2.66 24.33
N GLY A 131 -3.40 -1.62 24.23
CA GLY A 131 -3.62 -0.67 25.31
C GLY A 131 -2.32 0.09 25.64
N ALA A 132 -1.89 0.05 26.90
CA ALA A 132 -0.67 0.72 27.36
C ALA A 132 0.57 -0.21 27.41
N ARG A 133 0.48 -1.38 26.78
CA ARG A 133 1.53 -2.41 26.78
C ARG A 133 2.08 -2.55 25.37
N GLN A 134 3.39 -2.71 25.30
CA GLN A 134 4.09 -2.79 24.04
C GLN A 134 4.62 -4.20 23.78
N PHE A 135 4.39 -4.64 22.55
CA PHE A 135 4.79 -5.94 22.04
C PHE A 135 5.62 -5.78 20.77
N PHE A 136 6.35 -6.82 20.43
CA PHE A 136 6.89 -6.98 19.11
C PHE A 136 6.85 -8.46 18.71
N ALA A 137 6.73 -8.70 17.42
CA ALA A 137 6.81 -10.03 16.83
C ALA A 137 8.10 -10.16 16.00
N THR A 138 8.63 -11.37 15.93
CA THR A 138 9.83 -11.68 15.16
C THR A 138 9.62 -12.95 14.35
N ALA A 139 10.21 -12.99 13.16
CA ALA A 139 10.34 -14.19 12.35
C ALA A 139 11.68 -14.22 11.61
N ALA A 140 12.01 -15.37 11.03
CA ALA A 140 13.21 -15.55 10.23
C ALA A 140 12.85 -15.95 8.79
N HIS A 141 13.64 -15.41 7.87
CA HIS A 141 13.86 -15.95 6.54
C HIS A 141 14.60 -17.29 6.71
N ASP A 142 14.20 -18.30 5.95
CA ASP A 142 14.69 -19.69 6.02
C ASP A 142 14.40 -20.46 7.33
N ASP A 143 13.58 -19.94 8.25
CA ASP A 143 13.09 -20.70 9.41
C ASP A 143 11.56 -20.72 9.52
N ASN A 144 11.05 -21.56 10.41
CA ASN A 144 9.64 -21.82 10.58
C ASN A 144 9.08 -21.12 11.82
N GLY A 145 8.03 -20.35 11.59
CA GLY A 145 7.18 -19.84 12.65
C GLY A 145 7.47 -18.41 13.07
N ILE A 146 6.75 -18.00 14.10
CA ILE A 146 6.75 -16.64 14.64
C ILE A 146 6.90 -16.67 16.16
N GLN A 147 7.47 -15.59 16.71
CA GLN A 147 7.59 -15.41 18.15
C GLN A 147 7.04 -14.05 18.56
N LEU A 148 6.29 -14.01 19.67
CA LEU A 148 5.77 -12.78 20.26
C LEU A 148 6.44 -12.50 21.59
N TRP A 149 6.75 -11.23 21.78
CA TRP A 149 7.47 -10.70 22.92
C TRP A 149 6.76 -9.49 23.48
N GLU A 150 6.86 -9.27 24.79
CA GLU A 150 6.45 -8.03 25.44
C GLU A 150 7.66 -7.28 25.96
N VAL A 151 7.67 -5.96 25.76
CA VAL A 151 8.65 -5.06 26.36
C VAL A 151 8.09 -4.49 27.65
N ALA A 152 8.65 -4.93 28.78
CA ALA A 152 8.31 -4.35 30.07
C ALA A 152 8.83 -2.90 30.16
N LYS A 153 8.23 -2.08 31.04
CA LYS A 153 8.67 -0.69 31.29
C LYS A 153 10.15 -0.57 31.71
N SER A 154 10.74 -1.63 32.24
CA SER A 154 12.18 -1.71 32.58
C SER A 154 13.09 -1.93 31.37
N GLY A 155 12.55 -2.12 30.17
CA GLY A 155 13.28 -2.59 28.98
C GLY A 155 13.52 -4.10 28.96
N THR A 156 13.02 -4.84 29.96
CA THR A 156 13.13 -6.31 29.97
C THR A 156 12.14 -6.92 29.00
N VAL A 157 12.62 -7.84 28.17
CA VAL A 157 11.78 -8.57 27.22
C VAL A 157 11.25 -9.84 27.84
N LEU A 158 9.96 -10.10 27.68
CA LEU A 158 9.28 -11.30 28.14
C LEU A 158 8.74 -12.06 26.93
N HIS A 159 9.12 -13.32 26.79
CA HIS A 159 8.50 -14.21 25.81
C HIS A 159 7.02 -14.42 26.13
N ARG A 160 6.15 -14.34 25.12
CA ARG A 160 4.71 -14.49 25.28
C ARG A 160 4.12 -15.65 24.49
N SER A 161 4.59 -15.90 23.27
CA SER A 161 4.09 -17.00 22.45
C SER A 161 5.10 -17.39 21.38
N THR A 162 5.04 -18.66 20.97
CA THR A 162 5.71 -19.18 19.78
C THR A 162 4.70 -19.99 19.00
N HIS A 163 4.63 -19.76 17.69
CA HIS A 163 3.91 -20.62 16.76
C HIS A 163 4.91 -21.18 15.78
N THR A 164 5.03 -22.51 15.70
CA THR A 164 5.84 -23.17 14.68
C THR A 164 5.00 -23.41 13.43
N ASP A 165 5.66 -23.64 12.30
CA ASP A 165 4.94 -24.15 11.14
C ASP A 165 4.30 -25.53 11.39
N THR A 166 3.13 -25.74 10.79
CA THR A 166 2.31 -26.94 10.90
C THR A 166 1.56 -27.14 9.58
N PRO A 167 1.04 -28.36 9.29
CA PRO A 167 0.19 -28.57 8.10
C PRO A 167 -1.09 -27.71 8.03
N LYS A 168 -1.43 -27.00 9.12
CA LYS A 168 -2.60 -26.13 9.21
C LYS A 168 -2.26 -24.65 9.06
N SER A 169 -0.99 -24.26 9.19
CA SER A 169 -0.52 -22.89 9.04
C SER A 169 0.23 -22.74 7.72
N THR A 170 0.53 -21.50 7.38
CA THR A 170 1.48 -21.08 6.35
C THR A 170 2.49 -20.19 7.07
N ALA A 171 3.47 -20.81 7.69
CA ALA A 171 4.43 -20.12 8.55
C ALA A 171 5.87 -20.61 8.34
N LYS A 172 6.13 -21.27 7.21
CA LYS A 172 7.49 -21.56 6.77
C LYS A 172 8.07 -20.35 6.06
N ASP A 173 9.31 -19.96 6.37
CA ASP A 173 10.03 -18.91 5.64
C ASP A 173 9.21 -17.62 5.57
N VAL A 174 9.00 -17.03 6.75
CA VAL A 174 8.12 -15.87 6.92
C VAL A 174 8.85 -14.63 6.45
N VAL A 175 8.32 -14.01 5.40
CA VAL A 175 8.89 -12.86 4.70
C VAL A 175 8.28 -11.53 5.14
N ASP A 176 7.18 -11.53 5.87
CA ASP A 176 6.62 -10.31 6.43
C ASP A 176 5.69 -10.58 7.62
N LEU A 177 5.58 -9.60 8.53
CA LEU A 177 4.76 -9.63 9.73
C LEU A 177 3.98 -8.32 9.86
N LEU A 178 2.66 -8.43 9.96
CA LEU A 178 1.77 -7.27 10.00
C LEU A 178 0.79 -7.34 11.16
N PRO A 179 0.95 -6.50 12.20
CA PRO A 179 -0.06 -6.34 13.22
C PRO A 179 -1.23 -5.53 12.65
N VAL A 180 -2.44 -6.04 12.83
CA VAL A 180 -3.67 -5.42 12.34
C VAL A 180 -4.71 -5.39 13.45
N THR A 181 -5.59 -4.39 13.40
CA THR A 181 -6.78 -4.34 14.27
C THR A 181 -8.02 -4.62 13.44
N ALA A 182 -8.87 -5.54 13.89
CA ALA A 182 -10.16 -5.86 13.28
C ALA A 182 -11.19 -6.07 14.40
N GLY A 183 -12.36 -5.45 14.30
CA GLY A 183 -13.38 -5.52 15.37
C GLY A 183 -12.94 -4.95 16.73
N GLY A 184 -11.84 -4.21 16.79
CA GLY A 184 -11.21 -3.73 18.04
C GLY A 184 -10.26 -4.73 18.70
N ASP A 185 -10.11 -5.94 18.14
CA ASP A 185 -9.13 -6.93 18.58
C ASP A 185 -7.86 -6.86 17.72
N THR A 186 -6.72 -7.18 18.32
CA THR A 186 -5.42 -7.22 17.64
C THR A 186 -5.14 -8.61 17.08
N PHE A 187 -4.76 -8.66 15.81
CA PHE A 187 -4.28 -9.85 15.13
C PHE A 187 -2.86 -9.59 14.63
N LEU A 188 -2.05 -10.63 14.61
CA LEU A 188 -0.78 -10.64 13.89
C LEU A 188 -0.97 -11.50 12.65
N ILE A 189 -0.61 -10.97 11.50
CA ILE A 189 -0.59 -11.68 10.23
C ILE A 189 0.85 -12.02 9.87
N SER A 190 1.10 -13.24 9.42
CA SER A 190 2.38 -13.63 8.84
C SER A 190 2.22 -14.00 7.38
N ALA A 191 3.14 -13.55 6.53
CA ALA A 191 3.23 -13.93 5.13
C ALA A 191 4.36 -14.93 4.91
N SER A 192 4.07 -16.01 4.20
CA SER A 192 5.03 -17.09 3.89
C SER A 192 5.27 -17.19 2.39
N VAL A 193 6.53 -17.04 1.99
CA VAL A 193 6.94 -17.22 0.59
C VAL A 193 6.99 -18.69 0.21
N SER A 194 7.48 -19.54 1.12
CA SER A 194 7.63 -20.98 0.88
C SER A 194 6.27 -21.70 0.79
N ASP A 195 5.30 -21.30 1.61
CA ASP A 195 3.96 -21.90 1.59
C ASP A 195 2.98 -21.16 0.67
N ASN A 196 3.36 -19.97 0.18
CA ASN A 196 2.51 -19.07 -0.61
C ASN A 196 1.17 -18.80 0.08
N GLY A 197 1.22 -18.34 1.34
CA GLY A 197 0.02 -18.05 2.09
C GLY A 197 0.20 -17.15 3.30
N LEU A 198 -0.93 -16.81 3.90
CA LEU A 198 -1.06 -16.01 5.11
C LEU A 198 -1.54 -16.86 6.29
N SER A 199 -1.06 -16.53 7.49
CA SER A 199 -1.63 -17.03 8.75
C SER A 199 -2.04 -15.88 9.67
N SER A 200 -3.17 -16.05 10.35
CA SER A 200 -3.71 -15.08 11.31
C SER A 200 -3.64 -15.62 12.73
N TYR A 201 -3.18 -14.77 13.66
CA TYR A 201 -3.05 -15.08 15.08
C TYR A 201 -3.73 -14.00 15.92
N SER A 202 -4.77 -14.33 16.69
CA SER A 202 -5.37 -13.38 17.63
C SER A 202 -4.41 -13.14 18.79
N VAL A 203 -4.20 -11.90 19.20
CA VAL A 203 -3.29 -11.55 20.29
C VAL A 203 -4.06 -10.94 21.45
N ALA A 204 -4.15 -11.65 22.57
CA ALA A 204 -4.81 -11.12 23.76
C ALA A 204 -3.99 -9.99 24.40
N GLY A 205 -4.62 -9.14 25.21
CA GLY A 205 -3.93 -8.03 25.90
C GLY A 205 -2.85 -8.43 26.90
N ASN A 206 -2.62 -9.73 27.14
CA ASN A 206 -1.47 -10.26 27.87
C ASN A 206 -0.33 -10.78 26.98
N GLY A 207 -0.44 -10.63 25.66
CA GLY A 207 0.49 -11.11 24.65
C GLY A 207 0.33 -12.59 24.29
N VAL A 208 -0.54 -13.34 24.96
CA VAL A 208 -0.82 -14.73 24.57
C VAL A 208 -1.56 -14.71 23.24
N SER A 209 -1.01 -15.39 22.25
CA SER A 209 -1.58 -15.47 20.91
C SER A 209 -2.11 -16.87 20.59
N ARG A 210 -3.11 -16.91 19.71
CA ARG A 210 -3.73 -18.16 19.24
C ARG A 210 -3.86 -18.12 17.72
N PHE A 211 -3.44 -19.18 17.05
CA PHE A 211 -3.75 -19.39 15.64
C PHE A 211 -5.27 -19.34 15.41
N VAL A 212 -5.68 -18.58 14.40
CA VAL A 212 -7.08 -18.36 14.03
C VAL A 212 -7.38 -19.02 12.70
N ASP A 213 -6.67 -18.61 11.66
CA ASP A 213 -6.97 -18.98 10.28
C ASP A 213 -5.73 -18.99 9.39
N THR A 214 -5.83 -19.66 8.25
CA THR A 214 -4.82 -19.64 7.18
C THR A 214 -5.50 -19.41 5.84
N LEU A 215 -4.80 -18.71 4.94
CA LEU A 215 -5.20 -18.56 3.55
C LEU A 215 -4.00 -18.89 2.67
N GLY A 216 -4.00 -20.05 2.01
CA GLY A 216 -2.98 -20.40 1.02
C GLY A 216 -3.57 -20.96 -0.27
N VAL A 217 -2.73 -21.56 -1.11
CA VAL A 217 -3.13 -22.12 -2.42
C VAL A 217 -4.32 -23.07 -2.34
N LYS A 218 -4.38 -23.91 -1.29
CA LYS A 218 -5.48 -24.86 -1.08
C LYS A 218 -6.83 -24.19 -0.77
N ASP A 219 -6.79 -22.94 -0.31
CA ASP A 219 -7.93 -22.16 0.15
C ASP A 219 -8.40 -21.13 -0.91
N GLY A 220 -7.77 -21.13 -2.09
CA GLY A 220 -8.13 -20.29 -3.24
C GLY A 220 -7.20 -19.10 -3.49
N LEU A 221 -6.17 -18.90 -2.67
CA LEU A 221 -5.17 -17.86 -2.90
C LEU A 221 -4.16 -18.35 -3.95
N TRP A 222 -4.44 -18.08 -5.21
CA TRP A 222 -3.64 -18.53 -6.36
C TRP A 222 -2.44 -17.62 -6.64
N VAL A 223 -1.59 -17.45 -5.63
CA VAL A 223 -0.36 -16.64 -5.73
C VAL A 223 0.87 -17.50 -5.61
N THR A 224 2.00 -16.98 -6.07
CA THR A 224 3.31 -17.57 -5.80
C THR A 224 4.33 -16.47 -5.55
N GLY A 225 5.20 -16.69 -4.57
CA GLY A 225 6.23 -15.72 -4.19
C GLY A 225 5.66 -14.56 -3.39
N ILE A 226 4.76 -14.79 -2.43
CA ILE A 226 4.34 -13.73 -1.50
C ILE A 226 5.60 -13.13 -0.89
N ASP A 227 5.75 -11.81 -0.91
CA ASP A 227 6.91 -11.12 -0.36
C ASP A 227 6.53 -10.09 0.70
N SER A 228 5.65 -9.16 0.35
CA SER A 228 5.24 -8.05 1.23
C SER A 228 3.73 -8.04 1.49
N ILE A 229 3.34 -7.58 2.68
CA ILE A 229 1.94 -7.32 3.05
C ILE A 229 1.77 -5.91 3.63
N ALA A 230 0.64 -5.28 3.30
CA ALA A 230 0.20 -4.03 3.91
C ALA A 230 -1.26 -4.14 4.33
N SER A 231 -1.76 -3.22 5.15
CA SER A 231 -3.19 -3.19 5.50
C SER A 231 -3.79 -1.80 5.43
N VAL A 232 -5.08 -1.76 5.16
CA VAL A 232 -5.92 -0.57 5.25
C VAL A 232 -7.26 -0.91 5.88
N SER A 233 -7.87 0.06 6.54
CA SER A 233 -9.24 0.02 7.00
C SER A 233 -10.13 0.87 6.09
N VAL A 234 -11.14 0.24 5.51
CA VAL A 234 -12.11 0.91 4.62
C VAL A 234 -13.52 0.55 5.08
N GLY A 235 -14.31 1.58 5.40
CA GLY A 235 -15.68 1.39 5.87
C GLY A 235 -15.79 0.56 7.17
N GLY A 236 -14.76 0.56 8.02
CA GLY A 236 -14.71 -0.23 9.26
C GLY A 236 -14.36 -1.71 9.05
N GLN A 237 -14.03 -2.11 7.83
CA GLN A 237 -13.48 -3.42 7.51
C GLN A 237 -11.96 -3.31 7.34
N THR A 238 -11.23 -4.37 7.68
CA THR A 238 -9.78 -4.42 7.52
C THR A 238 -9.45 -5.28 6.31
N PHE A 239 -8.61 -4.76 5.43
CA PHE A 239 -8.08 -5.47 4.26
C PHE A 239 -6.57 -5.58 4.39
N VAL A 240 -6.06 -6.79 4.17
CA VAL A 240 -4.64 -7.10 4.02
C VAL A 240 -4.37 -7.25 2.53
N ILE A 241 -3.46 -6.46 2.00
CA ILE A 241 -3.02 -6.57 0.63
C ILE A 241 -1.73 -7.37 0.59
N THR A 242 -1.66 -8.38 -0.26
CA THR A 242 -0.47 -9.20 -0.44
C THR A 242 0.15 -8.94 -1.80
N ALA A 243 1.43 -8.62 -1.83
CA ALA A 243 2.23 -8.58 -3.05
C ALA A 243 2.91 -9.92 -3.27
N SER A 244 2.88 -10.40 -4.51
CA SER A 244 3.45 -11.70 -4.89
C SER A 244 4.31 -11.55 -6.13
N THR A 245 5.60 -11.82 -5.95
CA THR A 245 6.63 -11.55 -6.96
C THR A 245 6.47 -12.46 -8.16
N THR A 246 6.44 -13.78 -7.96
CA THR A 246 6.42 -14.74 -9.08
C THR A 246 5.10 -14.74 -9.86
N SER A 247 3.97 -14.49 -9.19
CA SER A 247 2.67 -14.37 -9.86
C SER A 247 2.38 -12.97 -10.39
N ASN A 248 3.27 -11.99 -10.17
CA ASN A 248 3.09 -10.58 -10.55
C ASN A 248 1.72 -10.05 -10.16
N SER A 249 1.35 -10.18 -8.88
CA SER A 249 -0.02 -9.90 -8.46
C SER A 249 -0.13 -9.27 -7.09
N LEU A 250 -1.19 -8.48 -6.95
CA LEU A 250 -1.71 -7.97 -5.69
C LEU A 250 -3.02 -8.69 -5.37
N THR A 251 -3.17 -9.19 -4.15
CA THR A 251 -4.45 -9.75 -3.69
C THR A 251 -4.96 -8.96 -2.50
N SER A 252 -6.21 -8.52 -2.56
CA SER A 252 -6.92 -7.94 -1.44
C SER A 252 -7.62 -9.03 -0.64
N VAL A 253 -7.29 -9.13 0.63
CA VAL A 253 -7.81 -10.13 1.56
C VAL A 253 -8.49 -9.43 2.71
N ARG A 254 -9.81 -9.54 2.79
CA ARG A 254 -10.58 -9.04 3.92
C ARG A 254 -10.35 -9.88 5.16
N LEU A 255 -10.04 -9.23 6.28
CA LEU A 255 -9.99 -9.83 7.60
C LEU A 255 -11.23 -9.42 8.39
N ASN A 256 -12.07 -10.38 8.77
CA ASN A 256 -13.23 -10.07 9.62
C ASN A 256 -12.83 -9.87 11.09
N ASP A 257 -13.79 -9.44 11.92
CA ASP A 257 -13.61 -9.20 13.36
C ASP A 257 -13.19 -10.45 14.17
N MET A 258 -13.26 -11.65 13.59
CA MET A 258 -12.80 -12.89 14.21
C MET A 258 -11.40 -13.30 13.76
N GLY A 259 -10.77 -12.54 12.86
CA GLY A 259 -9.45 -12.83 12.28
C GLY A 259 -9.47 -13.87 11.16
N VAL A 260 -10.62 -14.09 10.52
CA VAL A 260 -10.81 -15.04 9.40
C VAL A 260 -10.68 -14.30 8.07
N PHE A 261 -9.98 -14.91 7.12
CA PHE A 261 -9.67 -14.33 5.82
C PHE A 261 -10.76 -14.60 4.77
N PHE A 262 -10.98 -13.63 3.89
CA PHE A 262 -11.80 -13.76 2.69
C PHE A 262 -11.10 -13.01 1.54
N ILE A 263 -10.82 -13.71 0.44
CA ILE A 263 -10.32 -13.03 -0.77
C ILE A 263 -11.42 -12.09 -1.25
N ALA A 264 -11.08 -10.81 -1.39
CA ALA A 264 -11.97 -9.78 -1.87
C ALA A 264 -11.71 -9.47 -3.35
N ASP A 265 -10.43 -9.39 -3.72
CA ASP A 265 -10.04 -9.08 -5.09
C ASP A 265 -8.61 -9.55 -5.41
N HIS A 266 -8.29 -9.63 -6.70
CA HIS A 266 -7.02 -10.06 -7.22
C HIS A 266 -6.66 -9.29 -8.50
N MET A 267 -5.58 -8.52 -8.47
CA MET A 267 -5.08 -7.74 -9.59
C MET A 267 -3.77 -8.32 -10.10
N ILE A 268 -3.70 -8.60 -11.39
CA ILE A 268 -2.47 -9.01 -12.08
C ILE A 268 -1.80 -7.76 -12.64
N ASP A 269 -0.47 -7.76 -12.61
CA ASP A 269 0.29 -6.69 -13.23
C ASP A 269 0.05 -6.60 -14.75
N THR A 270 0.02 -5.37 -15.22
CA THR A 270 -0.07 -4.97 -16.62
C THR A 270 0.93 -3.82 -16.84
N PRO A 271 1.24 -3.49 -18.12
CA PRO A 271 2.04 -2.30 -18.43
C PRO A 271 1.48 -0.98 -17.87
N LEU A 272 0.17 -0.92 -17.56
CA LEU A 272 -0.47 0.25 -16.96
C LEU A 272 -0.28 0.29 -15.43
N THR A 273 -0.28 -0.86 -14.77
CA THR A 273 -0.19 -0.93 -13.31
C THR A 273 1.24 -0.87 -12.81
N ARG A 274 2.22 -1.47 -13.51
CA ARG A 274 3.67 -1.33 -13.25
C ARG A 274 4.15 -1.80 -11.87
N PHE A 275 3.67 -2.94 -11.41
CA PHE A 275 4.09 -3.57 -10.16
C PHE A 275 4.60 -5.01 -10.34
N ALA A 276 5.06 -5.42 -11.52
CA ALA A 276 5.69 -6.75 -11.68
C ALA A 276 6.78 -6.99 -10.62
N ASP A 277 6.91 -8.23 -10.17
CA ASP A 277 7.69 -8.64 -9.00
C ASP A 277 7.53 -7.68 -7.79
N ALA A 278 6.29 -7.30 -7.45
CA ALA A 278 6.03 -6.39 -6.32
C ALA A 278 6.69 -6.89 -5.02
N ASP A 279 7.71 -6.16 -4.58
CA ASP A 279 8.58 -6.46 -3.43
C ASP A 279 8.31 -5.49 -2.27
N ALA A 280 7.74 -4.33 -2.57
CA ALA A 280 7.48 -3.30 -1.58
C ALA A 280 6.02 -2.85 -1.62
N LEU A 281 5.37 -2.93 -0.46
CA LEU A 281 4.08 -2.31 -0.20
C LEU A 281 4.19 -1.25 0.89
N ALA A 282 3.38 -0.22 0.78
CA ALA A 282 3.02 0.63 1.90
C ALA A 282 1.56 1.06 1.77
N SER A 283 0.97 1.48 2.88
CA SER A 283 -0.41 1.97 2.87
C SER A 283 -0.57 3.25 3.67
N PHE A 284 -1.66 3.96 3.40
CA PHE A 284 -2.10 5.09 4.20
C PHE A 284 -3.61 5.29 4.03
N GLU A 285 -4.23 5.97 4.98
CA GLU A 285 -5.67 6.26 4.96
C GLU A 285 -5.91 7.76 4.98
N VAL A 286 -6.91 8.22 4.23
CA VAL A 286 -7.41 9.60 4.25
C VAL A 286 -8.93 9.58 4.40
N GLY A 287 -9.40 9.98 5.58
CA GLY A 287 -10.83 9.96 5.89
C GLY A 287 -11.36 8.52 5.92
N GLN A 288 -12.20 8.16 4.93
CA GLN A 288 -12.77 6.81 4.80
C GLN A 288 -12.18 6.02 3.62
N ARG A 289 -11.11 6.53 3.03
CA ARG A 289 -10.45 5.97 1.84
C ARG A 289 -9.12 5.38 2.24
N GLY A 290 -8.84 4.17 1.78
CA GLY A 290 -7.61 3.44 2.06
C GLY A 290 -6.80 3.28 0.79
N PHE A 291 -5.53 3.69 0.84
CA PHE A 291 -4.63 3.66 -0.31
C PHE A 291 -3.47 2.72 -0.08
N VAL A 292 -3.03 2.11 -1.16
CA VAL A 292 -1.91 1.17 -1.20
C VAL A 292 -0.95 1.62 -2.29
N LEU A 293 0.32 1.63 -1.94
CA LEU A 293 1.41 1.88 -2.86
C LEU A 293 2.10 0.56 -3.12
N ALA A 294 2.34 0.25 -4.39
CA ALA A 294 3.06 -0.94 -4.81
C ALA A 294 4.23 -0.57 -5.72
N GLY A 295 5.34 -1.27 -5.57
CA GLY A 295 6.50 -1.15 -6.45
C GLY A 295 7.26 -2.46 -6.52
N GLY A 296 7.91 -2.70 -7.66
CA GLY A 296 8.66 -3.93 -7.93
C GLY A 296 9.68 -3.74 -9.06
N SER A 297 9.87 -4.77 -9.87
CA SER A 297 10.85 -4.83 -10.97
C SER A 297 10.47 -4.04 -12.22
N ASP A 298 9.26 -3.51 -12.29
CA ASP A 298 8.78 -2.66 -13.39
C ASP A 298 9.28 -1.21 -13.34
N ASP A 299 10.25 -0.91 -12.48
CA ASP A 299 10.86 0.42 -12.37
C ASP A 299 9.80 1.54 -12.23
N GLY A 300 8.91 1.40 -11.26
CA GLY A 300 7.79 2.31 -11.05
C GLY A 300 7.13 2.16 -9.69
N ILE A 301 6.17 3.05 -9.42
CA ILE A 301 5.31 2.99 -8.23
C ILE A 301 3.85 3.25 -8.61
N SER A 302 2.99 2.34 -8.19
CA SER A 302 1.54 2.36 -8.42
C SER A 302 0.83 2.89 -7.20
N LEU A 303 -0.15 3.77 -7.39
CA LEU A 303 -1.12 4.20 -6.39
C LEU A 303 -2.44 3.48 -6.65
N LEU A 304 -2.84 2.65 -5.70
CA LEU A 304 -4.12 1.96 -5.68
C LEU A 304 -4.98 2.46 -4.52
N GLU A 305 -6.29 2.38 -4.68
CA GLU A 305 -7.26 2.54 -3.61
C GLU A 305 -8.01 1.23 -3.38
N VAL A 306 -8.22 0.88 -2.11
CA VAL A 306 -9.07 -0.25 -1.74
C VAL A 306 -10.50 0.24 -1.61
N LEU A 307 -11.36 -0.23 -2.51
CA LEU A 307 -12.79 0.06 -2.52
C LEU A 307 -13.51 -0.68 -1.37
N PRO A 308 -14.77 -0.33 -1.05
CA PRO A 308 -15.45 -0.84 0.14
C PRO A 308 -15.72 -2.35 0.14
N GLY A 309 -15.83 -2.97 -1.04
CA GLY A 309 -15.93 -4.43 -1.19
C GLY A 309 -14.56 -5.11 -1.07
N GLY A 310 -13.47 -4.34 -1.14
CA GLY A 310 -12.09 -4.78 -1.13
C GLY A 310 -11.45 -4.80 -2.51
N GLU A 311 -12.16 -4.35 -3.54
CA GLU A 311 -11.64 -4.22 -4.91
C GLU A 311 -10.47 -3.24 -4.95
N LEU A 312 -9.44 -3.58 -5.71
CA LEU A 312 -8.27 -2.74 -5.94
C LEU A 312 -8.53 -1.85 -7.14
N PHE A 313 -8.65 -0.55 -6.90
CA PHE A 313 -8.79 0.44 -7.96
C PHE A 313 -7.44 1.12 -8.21
N HIS A 314 -6.89 0.94 -9.41
CA HIS A 314 -5.64 1.58 -9.81
C HIS A 314 -5.89 3.03 -10.23
N HIS A 315 -5.32 4.00 -9.50
CA HIS A 315 -5.43 5.41 -9.84
C HIS A 315 -4.39 5.83 -10.88
N HIS A 316 -3.12 5.51 -10.62
CA HIS A 316 -2.01 5.99 -11.42
C HIS A 316 -0.72 5.23 -11.09
N ALA A 317 0.15 5.04 -12.08
CA ALA A 317 1.51 4.58 -11.89
C ALA A 317 2.51 5.64 -12.35
N LEU A 318 3.58 5.84 -11.58
CA LEU A 318 4.72 6.66 -11.97
C LEU A 318 5.83 5.75 -12.49
N GLU A 319 6.33 6.05 -13.69
CA GLU A 319 7.48 5.39 -14.27
C GLU A 319 8.78 6.01 -13.75
N ASN A 320 9.85 5.21 -13.69
CA ASN A 320 11.17 5.73 -13.44
C ASN A 320 11.62 6.68 -14.56
N HIS A 321 12.15 7.84 -14.17
CA HIS A 321 12.71 8.83 -15.09
C HIS A 321 14.19 9.07 -14.78
N ASN A 322 14.91 9.64 -15.75
CA ASN A 322 16.32 10.00 -15.56
C ASN A 322 16.51 10.90 -14.33
N GLY A 323 17.27 10.40 -13.36
CA GLY A 323 17.58 11.09 -12.11
C GLY A 323 16.66 10.74 -10.94
N TRP A 324 15.70 9.81 -11.13
CA TRP A 324 14.93 9.17 -10.05
C TRP A 324 15.66 7.91 -9.58
N THR A 325 15.20 7.34 -8.46
CA THR A 325 15.82 6.17 -7.81
C THR A 325 14.80 5.07 -7.50
N ILE A 326 13.83 4.88 -8.39
CA ILE A 326 12.72 3.93 -8.22
C ILE A 326 12.86 2.71 -9.15
N GLU A 327 14.09 2.42 -9.59
CA GLU A 327 14.42 1.21 -10.35
C GLU A 327 14.47 0.00 -9.42
N ASN A 328 13.72 -1.07 -9.72
CA ASN A 328 13.55 -2.25 -8.87
C ASN A 328 13.27 -1.86 -7.42
N VAL A 329 12.06 -1.38 -7.14
CA VAL A 329 11.69 -0.82 -5.83
C VAL A 329 11.89 -1.88 -4.74
N THR A 330 12.65 -1.54 -3.71
CA THR A 330 12.98 -2.44 -2.58
C THR A 330 12.33 -2.03 -1.26
N ALA A 331 11.88 -0.78 -1.15
CA ALA A 331 11.20 -0.29 0.04
C ALA A 331 10.32 0.91 -0.29
N ILE A 332 9.13 0.95 0.30
CA ILE A 332 8.24 2.10 0.29
C ILE A 332 7.92 2.46 1.75
N GLY A 333 8.06 3.74 2.09
CA GLY A 333 7.69 4.28 3.39
C GLY A 333 6.74 5.46 3.23
N THR A 334 5.79 5.62 4.15
CA THR A 334 4.81 6.71 4.11
C THR A 334 4.76 7.44 5.44
N ALA A 335 4.60 8.76 5.41
CA ALA A 335 4.44 9.57 6.61
C ALA A 335 3.49 10.74 6.34
N GLN A 336 2.55 10.97 7.26
CA GLN A 336 1.71 12.17 7.22
C GLN A 336 2.42 13.32 7.93
N VAL A 337 2.49 14.49 7.29
CA VAL A 337 2.97 15.73 7.92
C VAL A 337 2.03 16.88 7.54
N GLY A 338 1.13 17.25 8.45
CA GLY A 338 0.06 18.19 8.15
C GLY A 338 -0.88 17.60 7.10
N ASN A 339 -1.08 18.32 5.99
CA ASN A 339 -1.83 17.86 4.83
C ASN A 339 -0.99 17.09 3.80
N ASP A 340 0.34 17.02 3.96
CA ASP A 340 1.16 16.25 3.03
C ASP A 340 1.19 14.78 3.44
N GLN A 341 0.77 13.90 2.53
CA GLN A 341 1.18 12.51 2.56
C GLN A 341 2.54 12.40 1.87
N GLN A 342 3.61 12.27 2.64
CA GLN A 342 4.97 12.09 2.11
C GLN A 342 5.22 10.60 1.88
N ILE A 343 5.80 10.28 0.73
CA ILE A 343 6.05 8.91 0.27
C ILE A 343 7.53 8.83 -0.10
N PHE A 344 8.19 7.77 0.37
CA PHE A 344 9.62 7.55 0.23
C PHE A 344 9.82 6.23 -0.48
N VAL A 345 10.50 6.28 -1.63
CA VAL A 345 10.70 5.12 -2.49
C VAL A 345 12.18 4.92 -2.68
N ALA A 346 12.66 3.72 -2.37
CA ALA A 346 14.03 3.31 -2.64
C ALA A 346 14.03 2.14 -3.62
N GLY A 347 15.00 2.13 -4.53
CA GLY A 347 15.19 1.08 -5.52
C GLY A 347 16.59 0.48 -5.45
N ALA A 348 16.75 -0.70 -6.04
CA ALA A 348 18.03 -1.40 -6.11
C ALA A 348 18.98 -0.84 -7.19
N GLY A 349 18.44 -0.16 -8.22
CA GLY A 349 19.23 0.27 -9.38
C GLY A 349 20.15 1.47 -9.14
N SER A 350 19.80 2.36 -8.20
CA SER A 350 20.56 3.58 -7.94
C SER A 350 20.55 4.00 -6.47
N GLU A 351 21.62 4.67 -6.04
CA GLU A 351 21.73 5.19 -4.66
C GLU A 351 20.84 6.42 -4.47
N GLY A 352 19.91 6.36 -3.51
CA GLY A 352 19.07 7.49 -3.16
C GLY A 352 17.72 7.05 -2.64
N ILE A 353 16.91 8.04 -2.25
CA ILE A 353 15.49 7.87 -1.97
C ILE A 353 14.74 8.93 -2.78
N THR A 354 13.79 8.48 -3.60
CA THR A 354 12.86 9.36 -4.28
C THR A 354 11.74 9.72 -3.32
N GLN A 355 11.52 11.02 -3.12
CA GLN A 355 10.42 11.54 -2.33
C GLN A 355 9.30 11.99 -3.26
N LEU A 356 8.12 11.44 -3.01
CA LEU A 356 6.86 11.82 -3.62
C LEU A 356 5.92 12.41 -2.55
N THR A 357 4.92 13.14 -2.99
CA THR A 357 3.92 13.77 -2.12
C THR A 357 2.53 13.65 -2.72
N LEU A 358 1.54 13.54 -1.84
CA LEU A 358 0.13 13.67 -2.20
C LEU A 358 -0.52 14.66 -1.22
N ASP A 359 -1.19 15.68 -1.75
CA ASP A 359 -1.91 16.66 -0.92
C ASP A 359 -3.22 16.04 -0.45
N ARG A 360 -3.28 15.73 0.84
CA ARG A 360 -4.44 15.10 1.47
C ARG A 360 -5.64 16.04 1.55
N SER A 361 -5.45 17.34 1.33
CA SER A 361 -6.54 18.32 1.31
C SER A 361 -7.31 18.35 -0.01
N GLU A 362 -6.70 17.88 -1.09
CA GLU A 362 -7.34 17.63 -2.39
C GLU A 362 -8.11 16.30 -2.41
N ILE A 363 -7.86 15.39 -1.46
CA ILE A 363 -8.59 14.12 -1.38
C ILE A 363 -9.98 14.36 -0.79
N GLY A 364 -10.97 14.02 -1.59
CA GLY A 364 -12.39 14.12 -1.31
C GLY A 364 -12.95 12.95 -0.50
N GLY A 365 -14.26 13.00 -0.30
CA GLY A 365 -15.05 11.99 0.35
C GLY A 365 -15.33 10.77 -0.53
N ARG A 366 -16.05 9.84 0.08
CA ARG A 366 -16.58 8.64 -0.58
C ARG A 366 -18.11 8.68 -0.45
N TYR A 367 -18.80 8.60 -1.58
CA TYR A 367 -20.24 8.67 -1.69
C TYR A 367 -20.76 7.39 -2.33
N ILE A 368 -21.68 6.70 -1.65
CA ILE A 368 -22.16 5.39 -2.07
C ILE A 368 -23.68 5.43 -2.13
N GLY A 369 -24.22 5.09 -3.29
CA GLY A 369 -25.63 4.91 -3.56
C GLY A 369 -26.17 3.59 -3.02
N THR A 370 -27.36 3.25 -3.44
CA THR A 370 -28.11 2.06 -3.04
C THR A 370 -28.31 1.15 -4.25
N ASP A 371 -29.09 0.06 -4.10
CA ASP A 371 -29.54 -0.72 -5.26
C ASP A 371 -30.77 -0.08 -5.95
N GLY A 372 -31.03 1.20 -5.67
CA GLY A 372 -32.12 1.98 -6.22
C GLY A 372 -31.62 3.20 -6.97
N ARG A 373 -32.55 4.01 -7.45
CA ARG A 373 -32.22 5.27 -8.13
C ARG A 373 -31.70 6.30 -7.13
N ASP A 374 -30.49 6.77 -7.34
CA ASP A 374 -29.81 7.75 -6.51
C ASP A 374 -29.40 9.02 -7.29
N MET A 375 -29.24 10.11 -6.55
CA MET A 375 -28.67 11.36 -7.04
C MET A 375 -27.56 11.76 -6.09
N ILE A 376 -26.32 11.64 -6.56
CA ILE A 376 -25.11 11.81 -5.77
C ILE A 376 -24.33 12.96 -6.38
N THR A 377 -23.98 13.93 -5.53
CA THR A 377 -23.09 15.03 -5.89
C THR A 377 -21.89 14.98 -4.97
N GLY A 378 -20.69 14.97 -5.56
CA GLY A 378 -19.43 15.11 -4.86
C GLY A 378 -19.20 16.55 -4.40
N SER A 379 -17.94 16.90 -4.28
CA SER A 379 -17.45 18.14 -3.69
C SER A 379 -16.60 18.91 -4.70
N ALA A 380 -15.57 19.59 -4.22
CA ALA A 380 -14.62 20.32 -5.06
C ALA A 380 -13.20 19.72 -4.92
N ARG A 381 -13.13 18.44 -4.58
CA ARG A 381 -11.95 17.65 -4.24
C ARG A 381 -12.07 16.32 -4.99
N ASP A 382 -10.98 15.58 -5.11
CA ASP A 382 -10.94 14.27 -5.75
C ASP A 382 -11.83 13.27 -5.01
N ASP A 383 -13.09 13.10 -5.41
CA ASP A 383 -14.09 12.27 -4.75
C ASP A 383 -14.19 10.86 -5.38
N LEU A 384 -14.71 9.91 -4.60
CA LEU A 384 -15.08 8.58 -5.07
C LEU A 384 -16.61 8.43 -4.98
N LEU A 385 -17.28 8.34 -6.13
CA LEU A 385 -18.72 8.18 -6.24
C LEU A 385 -19.04 6.78 -6.76
N ILE A 386 -19.91 6.05 -6.06
CA ILE A 386 -20.32 4.69 -6.42
C ILE A 386 -21.85 4.64 -6.48
N GLY A 387 -22.42 4.43 -7.67
CA GLY A 387 -23.88 4.31 -7.88
C GLY A 387 -24.45 3.01 -7.31
N ASN A 388 -23.73 1.89 -7.46
CA ASN A 388 -24.15 0.51 -7.19
C ASN A 388 -25.18 -0.02 -8.21
N GLY A 389 -26.47 0.04 -7.91
CA GLY A 389 -27.48 -0.52 -8.78
C GLY A 389 -28.63 0.45 -8.92
N GLY A 390 -29.17 0.66 -10.11
CA GLY A 390 -30.26 1.61 -10.23
C GLY A 390 -30.30 2.35 -11.55
N MET A 391 -30.63 3.63 -11.47
CA MET A 391 -30.59 4.57 -12.59
C MET A 391 -30.13 5.86 -11.97
N ASP A 392 -28.82 6.02 -11.89
CA ASP A 392 -28.21 6.98 -11.00
C ASP A 392 -27.78 8.25 -11.73
N TRP A 393 -27.77 9.35 -11.00
CA TRP A 393 -27.14 10.59 -11.43
C TRP A 393 -25.94 10.84 -10.52
N LEU A 394 -24.74 10.67 -11.08
CA LEU A 394 -23.47 10.95 -10.41
C LEU A 394 -22.89 12.24 -10.97
N ASP A 395 -22.58 13.19 -10.09
CA ASP A 395 -21.95 14.48 -10.41
C ASP A 395 -20.72 14.64 -9.52
N GLY A 396 -19.53 14.50 -10.08
CA GLY A 396 -18.25 14.58 -9.34
C GLY A 396 -18.03 15.97 -8.75
N GLY A 397 -18.17 16.99 -9.60
CA GLY A 397 -18.12 18.38 -9.21
C GLY A 397 -16.83 19.03 -9.69
N ALA A 398 -15.87 19.27 -8.81
CA ALA A 398 -14.53 19.68 -9.21
C ALA A 398 -13.51 18.82 -8.47
N GLY A 399 -12.28 18.75 -8.99
CA GLY A 399 -11.29 17.77 -8.53
C GLY A 399 -11.22 16.62 -9.52
N ASP A 400 -10.24 15.73 -9.35
CA ASP A 400 -10.12 14.53 -10.20
C ASP A 400 -10.96 13.41 -9.59
N ASP A 401 -12.18 13.22 -10.08
CA ASP A 401 -13.18 12.33 -9.51
C ASP A 401 -13.17 10.93 -10.12
N VAL A 402 -13.54 9.92 -9.33
CA VAL A 402 -13.81 8.55 -9.81
C VAL A 402 -15.29 8.25 -9.68
N LEU A 403 -15.97 8.06 -10.81
CA LEU A 403 -17.40 7.80 -10.90
C LEU A 403 -17.63 6.35 -11.34
N ILE A 404 -17.95 5.48 -10.39
CA ILE A 404 -18.33 4.09 -10.61
C ILE A 404 -19.84 4.02 -10.81
N ALA A 405 -20.26 3.81 -12.05
CA ALA A 405 -21.68 3.77 -12.41
C ALA A 405 -22.41 2.67 -11.64
N GLY A 406 -21.86 1.45 -11.70
CA GLY A 406 -22.57 0.25 -11.27
C GLY A 406 -23.52 -0.26 -12.36
N THR A 407 -24.51 -1.05 -11.97
CA THR A 407 -25.53 -1.59 -12.89
C THR A 407 -26.69 -0.62 -13.03
N GLY A 408 -27.21 -0.40 -14.24
CA GLY A 408 -28.23 0.62 -14.43
C GLY A 408 -28.15 1.40 -15.72
N GLU A 409 -29.14 2.27 -15.93
CA GLU A 409 -29.02 3.37 -16.92
C GLU A 409 -28.62 4.63 -16.16
N ASP A 410 -27.32 4.87 -16.10
CA ASP A 410 -26.72 5.92 -15.28
C ASP A 410 -26.31 7.12 -16.12
N ARG A 411 -26.28 8.27 -15.45
CA ARG A 411 -25.79 9.53 -16.00
C ARG A 411 -24.64 10.02 -15.14
N LEU A 412 -23.48 10.16 -15.77
CA LEU A 412 -22.23 10.50 -15.13
C LEU A 412 -21.81 11.90 -15.61
N THR A 413 -21.51 12.78 -14.67
CA THR A 413 -21.00 14.14 -14.91
C THR A 413 -19.70 14.24 -14.12
N GLY A 414 -18.56 14.35 -14.80
CA GLY A 414 -17.27 14.46 -14.11
C GLY A 414 -17.14 15.83 -13.46
N GLY A 415 -17.41 16.87 -14.24
CA GLY A 415 -17.27 18.25 -13.85
C GLY A 415 -15.90 18.80 -14.21
N ALA A 416 -15.27 19.54 -13.30
CA ALA A 416 -13.98 20.17 -13.55
C ALA A 416 -12.85 19.32 -12.95
N GLY A 417 -12.18 18.52 -13.77
CA GLY A 417 -11.26 17.52 -13.25
C GLY A 417 -10.59 16.77 -14.37
N ALA A 418 -9.58 15.95 -14.06
CA ALA A 418 -9.32 14.78 -14.87
C ALA A 418 -10.08 13.60 -14.25
N ASP A 419 -11.26 13.32 -14.80
CA ASP A 419 -12.21 12.40 -14.19
C ASP A 419 -12.09 11.00 -14.79
N THR A 420 -12.38 9.98 -13.97
CA THR A 420 -12.41 8.58 -14.41
C THR A 420 -13.82 8.01 -14.30
N PHE A 421 -14.38 7.61 -15.42
CA PHE A 421 -15.69 6.97 -15.50
C PHE A 421 -15.53 5.46 -15.57
N VAL A 422 -16.02 4.73 -14.57
CA VAL A 422 -15.90 3.26 -14.48
C VAL A 422 -17.23 2.62 -14.83
N LEU A 423 -17.23 1.78 -15.87
CA LEU A 423 -18.43 1.19 -16.45
C LEU A 423 -18.51 -0.29 -16.14
N THR A 424 -19.62 -0.72 -15.53
CA THR A 424 -19.92 -2.13 -15.27
C THR A 424 -20.50 -2.80 -16.52
N ARG A 425 -20.26 -4.11 -16.65
CA ARG A 425 -20.79 -4.92 -17.75
C ARG A 425 -22.18 -5.49 -17.45
N ASP A 426 -23.21 -4.77 -17.86
CA ASP A 426 -24.61 -5.20 -17.72
C ASP A 426 -25.42 -5.15 -19.03
N GLY A 427 -24.84 -4.57 -20.09
CA GLY A 427 -25.49 -4.38 -21.39
C GLY A 427 -26.52 -3.26 -21.42
N VAL A 428 -26.61 -2.46 -20.35
CA VAL A 428 -27.41 -1.24 -20.28
C VAL A 428 -26.54 -0.06 -20.72
N ARG A 429 -27.18 0.98 -21.29
CA ARG A 429 -26.46 2.10 -21.86
C ARG A 429 -26.32 3.25 -20.86
N ASN A 430 -25.11 3.45 -20.36
CA ASN A 430 -24.76 4.64 -19.57
C ASN A 430 -24.50 5.87 -20.44
N THR A 431 -24.60 7.06 -19.83
CA THR A 431 -24.33 8.35 -20.48
C THR A 431 -23.35 9.18 -19.66
N ILE A 432 -22.15 9.43 -20.20
CA ILE A 432 -21.26 10.49 -19.73
C ILE A 432 -21.71 11.81 -20.36
N THR A 433 -21.88 12.85 -19.56
CA THR A 433 -22.59 14.07 -19.98
C THR A 433 -21.68 15.25 -20.35
N ASP A 434 -20.40 15.22 -19.98
CA ASP A 434 -19.48 16.35 -20.10
C ASP A 434 -18.01 15.96 -20.32
N PHE A 435 -17.75 14.82 -20.98
CA PHE A 435 -16.42 14.27 -21.18
C PHE A 435 -15.44 15.27 -21.84
N GLU A 436 -14.29 15.50 -21.23
CA GLU A 436 -13.17 16.30 -21.75
C GLU A 436 -12.10 15.38 -22.35
N HIS A 437 -12.11 15.26 -23.69
CA HIS A 437 -11.20 14.35 -24.41
C HIS A 437 -9.72 14.75 -24.23
N GLY A 438 -8.87 13.76 -23.95
CA GLY A 438 -7.45 13.94 -23.66
C GLY A 438 -7.16 14.35 -22.20
N ARG A 439 -8.20 14.45 -21.37
CA ARG A 439 -8.10 14.74 -19.94
C ARG A 439 -8.79 13.68 -19.09
N ASP A 440 -10.03 13.33 -19.44
CA ASP A 440 -10.82 12.30 -18.77
C ASP A 440 -10.51 10.90 -19.30
N ILE A 441 -10.78 9.90 -18.48
CA ILE A 441 -10.51 8.48 -18.75
C ILE A 441 -11.80 7.66 -18.65
N ILE A 442 -11.97 6.72 -19.56
CA ILE A 442 -13.06 5.74 -19.52
C ILE A 442 -12.49 4.37 -19.15
N ASN A 443 -12.85 3.86 -17.98
CA ASN A 443 -12.48 2.53 -17.54
C ASN A 443 -13.53 1.49 -17.96
N LEU A 444 -13.12 0.55 -18.81
CA LEU A 444 -13.90 -0.53 -19.40
C LEU A 444 -13.40 -1.92 -18.99
N ASP A 445 -12.54 -2.03 -17.97
CA ASP A 445 -11.93 -3.29 -17.51
C ASP A 445 -13.00 -4.39 -17.24
N ASP A 446 -14.12 -4.02 -16.62
CA ASP A 446 -15.21 -4.95 -16.34
C ASP A 446 -15.97 -5.40 -17.61
N TRP A 447 -15.86 -4.69 -18.74
CA TRP A 447 -16.49 -5.11 -20.01
C TRP A 447 -15.88 -6.41 -20.54
N GLY A 448 -14.65 -6.75 -20.16
CA GLY A 448 -14.00 -8.02 -20.44
C GLY A 448 -12.81 -7.87 -21.39
N MET A 449 -12.56 -8.89 -22.22
CA MET A 449 -11.32 -8.99 -23.03
C MET A 449 -11.26 -7.97 -24.19
N ILE A 450 -11.11 -6.70 -23.87
CA ILE A 450 -10.77 -5.60 -24.77
C ILE A 450 -9.26 -5.41 -24.61
N TYR A 451 -8.48 -5.41 -25.68
CA TYR A 451 -7.03 -5.31 -25.56
C TYR A 451 -6.49 -3.95 -26.00
N ASP A 452 -7.18 -3.32 -26.93
CA ASP A 452 -6.86 -2.00 -27.44
C ASP A 452 -8.12 -1.35 -28.03
N ILE A 453 -8.01 -0.06 -28.35
CA ILE A 453 -9.13 0.71 -28.88
C ILE A 453 -9.72 0.13 -30.19
N SER A 454 -8.96 -0.63 -30.96
CA SER A 454 -9.44 -1.18 -32.24
C SER A 454 -10.49 -2.28 -32.07
N ASP A 455 -10.62 -2.84 -30.87
CA ASP A 455 -11.72 -3.75 -30.50
C ASP A 455 -13.06 -3.00 -30.34
N LEU A 456 -13.03 -1.68 -30.11
CA LEU A 456 -14.22 -0.86 -29.91
C LEU A 456 -14.80 -0.34 -31.22
N PHE A 457 -16.13 -0.27 -31.29
CA PHE A 457 -16.83 0.43 -32.36
C PHE A 457 -17.26 1.83 -31.90
N LEU A 458 -16.51 2.85 -32.35
CA LEU A 458 -16.80 4.26 -32.10
C LEU A 458 -17.61 4.84 -33.25
N ARG A 459 -18.67 5.58 -32.93
CA ARG A 459 -19.50 6.25 -33.94
C ARG A 459 -19.75 7.69 -33.54
N GLU A 460 -19.14 8.61 -34.27
CA GLU A 460 -19.31 10.06 -34.10
C GLU A 460 -20.79 10.48 -34.05
N ARG A 461 -21.09 11.44 -33.17
CA ARG A 461 -22.41 12.03 -33.00
C ARG A 461 -22.30 13.56 -32.94
N PRO A 462 -23.38 14.30 -33.24
CA PRO A 462 -23.40 15.76 -33.10
C PRO A 462 -23.04 16.29 -31.70
N TYR A 463 -23.07 15.44 -30.67
CA TYR A 463 -22.81 15.78 -29.26
C TYR A 463 -21.52 15.16 -28.70
N GLY A 464 -20.77 14.38 -29.49
CA GLY A 464 -19.64 13.59 -29.00
C GLY A 464 -19.51 12.28 -29.77
N VAL A 465 -19.52 11.14 -29.06
CA VAL A 465 -19.36 9.80 -29.65
C VAL A 465 -20.23 8.77 -28.93
N ASP A 466 -20.71 7.75 -29.65
CA ASP A 466 -21.23 6.54 -28.99
C ASP A 466 -20.19 5.42 -29.14
N ILE A 467 -19.87 4.73 -28.05
CA ILE A 467 -18.92 3.60 -27.97
C ILE A 467 -19.71 2.30 -27.81
N HIS A 468 -19.29 1.27 -28.54
CA HIS A 468 -19.94 -0.04 -28.53
C HIS A 468 -18.91 -1.15 -28.49
N TRP A 469 -19.18 -2.18 -27.69
CA TRP A 469 -18.46 -3.45 -27.74
C TRP A 469 -19.41 -4.58 -27.37
N GLN A 470 -19.58 -5.57 -28.25
CA GLN A 470 -20.59 -6.62 -28.11
C GLN A 470 -21.99 -6.06 -27.82
N ASN A 471 -22.56 -6.36 -26.64
CA ASN A 471 -23.84 -5.86 -26.16
C ASN A 471 -23.69 -4.66 -25.21
N GLN A 472 -22.48 -4.15 -24.99
CA GLN A 472 -22.21 -2.98 -24.16
C GLN A 472 -22.32 -1.70 -24.99
N HIS A 473 -22.87 -0.68 -24.38
CA HIS A 473 -23.19 0.59 -25.02
C HIS A 473 -22.83 1.74 -24.08
N LEU A 474 -22.08 2.72 -24.58
CA LEU A 474 -21.81 3.95 -23.85
C LEU A 474 -22.08 5.15 -24.75
N ARG A 475 -22.78 6.13 -24.20
CA ARG A 475 -22.90 7.45 -24.82
C ARG A 475 -21.94 8.41 -24.14
N VAL A 476 -21.10 9.05 -24.93
CA VAL A 476 -20.16 10.07 -24.46
C VAL A 476 -20.57 11.40 -25.07
N GLN A 477 -21.03 12.32 -24.22
CA GLN A 477 -21.28 13.70 -24.60
C GLN A 477 -20.05 14.51 -24.22
N SER A 478 -19.52 15.30 -25.16
CA SER A 478 -18.36 16.15 -24.90
C SER A 478 -18.74 17.36 -24.06
N MET A 479 -17.78 17.85 -23.26
CA MET A 479 -17.94 19.05 -22.44
C MET A 479 -18.39 20.28 -23.25
N ASP A 480 -17.88 20.43 -24.48
CA ASP A 480 -18.18 21.54 -25.38
C ASP A 480 -19.37 21.28 -26.33
N GLY A 481 -20.00 20.11 -26.21
CA GLY A 481 -21.12 19.66 -27.02
C GLY A 481 -20.78 19.45 -28.50
N GLN A 482 -19.50 19.39 -28.87
CA GLN A 482 -19.06 19.11 -30.24
C GLN A 482 -18.91 17.60 -30.50
N PRO A 483 -18.99 17.15 -31.77
CA PRO A 483 -18.56 15.81 -32.13
C PRO A 483 -17.12 15.52 -31.71
N ILE A 484 -16.85 14.30 -31.25
CA ILE A 484 -15.47 13.82 -31.05
C ILE A 484 -15.17 12.85 -32.19
N ASP A 485 -14.12 13.15 -32.96
CA ASP A 485 -13.67 12.34 -34.08
C ASP A 485 -13.13 10.99 -33.56
N PRO A 486 -13.71 9.84 -33.96
CA PRO A 486 -13.23 8.52 -33.56
C PRO A 486 -11.73 8.28 -33.81
N ASP A 487 -11.14 8.91 -34.83
CA ASP A 487 -9.72 8.71 -35.17
C ASP A 487 -8.77 9.45 -34.22
N THR A 488 -9.29 10.31 -33.33
CA THR A 488 -8.49 11.05 -32.33
C THR A 488 -8.34 10.32 -31.01
N TRP A 489 -9.11 9.25 -30.79
CA TRP A 489 -9.01 8.45 -29.57
C TRP A 489 -7.80 7.51 -29.61
N VAL A 490 -7.17 7.32 -28.46
CA VAL A 490 -5.99 6.47 -28.27
C VAL A 490 -6.18 5.56 -27.07
N ASP A 491 -5.36 4.52 -26.95
CA ASP A 491 -5.46 3.57 -25.83
C ASP A 491 -5.35 4.25 -24.46
N SER A 492 -4.63 5.37 -24.35
CA SER A 492 -4.50 6.13 -23.10
C SER A 492 -5.77 6.88 -22.67
N ASP A 493 -6.78 6.97 -23.52
CA ASP A 493 -8.11 7.50 -23.15
C ASP A 493 -8.96 6.44 -22.41
N PHE A 494 -8.47 5.18 -22.35
CA PHE A 494 -9.18 4.04 -21.79
C PHE A 494 -8.34 3.27 -20.76
N ILE A 495 -9.04 2.54 -19.91
CA ILE A 495 -8.49 1.40 -19.14
C ILE A 495 -9.25 0.16 -19.60
N PHE A 496 -8.54 -0.91 -19.94
CA PHE A 496 -9.08 -2.15 -20.50
C PHE A 496 -8.76 -3.36 -19.64
#